data_AF-D2U0A1-F1
#
_entry.id   AF-D2U0A1-F1
#
_cell.length_a   1.000
_cell.length_b   1.000
_cell.length_c   1.000
_cell.angle_alpha   90.00
_cell.angle_beta   90.00
_cell.angle_gamma   90.00
#
_symmetry.space_group_name_H-M   'P 1'
#
loop_
_entity.id
_entity.type
_entity.pdbx_description
1 polymer ?
#
loop_
_entity_poly.entity_id
_entity_poly.type
_entity_poly.pdbx_seq_one_letter_code
_entity_poly.pdbx_strand_id
1 'polypeptide(L)' 'MTKTLNLELHPSSVKPGTKEYPRQYLIVNSADYYNQVVGTFDSAGKFLYFQGWDNGEYVTFKPRDYAYWAVLPAKKPE' A
#
# COMPACT_ATOMS: atom_id res chain seq x y z
N MET A 1 20.18 10.65 -14.97
CA MET A 1 18.88 10.54 -15.67
C MET A 1 17.78 10.50 -14.65
N THR A 2 16.81 11.42 -14.73
CA THR A 2 15.61 11.40 -13.88
C THR A 2 14.66 10.35 -14.41
N LYS A 3 14.17 9.45 -13.56
CA LYS A 3 13.08 8.53 -13.90
C LYS A 3 11.78 9.11 -13.33
N THR A 4 10.79 9.33 -14.19
CA THR A 4 9.43 9.67 -13.76
C THR A 4 8.74 8.40 -13.27
N LEU A 5 8.14 8.47 -12.08
CA LEU A 5 7.29 7.41 -11.55
C LEU A 5 5.83 7.84 -11.70
N ASN A 6 5.06 7.10 -12.49
CA ASN A 6 3.61 7.27 -12.57
C ASN A 6 2.96 6.30 -11.59
N LEU A 7 2.16 6.82 -10.66
CA LEU A 7 1.40 6.03 -9.69
C LEU A 7 -0.08 6.03 -10.10
N GLU A 8 -0.67 4.84 -10.20
CA GLU A 8 -2.10 4.68 -10.35
C GLU A 8 -2.74 4.64 -8.96
N LEU A 9 -3.57 5.64 -8.65
CA LEU A 9 -4.26 5.74 -7.37
C LEU A 9 -5.60 5.01 -7.44
N HIS A 10 -5.74 3.98 -6.61
CA HIS A 10 -6.98 3.27 -6.40
C HIS A 10 -7.66 3.76 -5.11
N PRO A 11 -9.00 3.94 -5.09
CA PRO A 11 -9.69 4.31 -3.87
C PRO A 11 -9.70 3.16 -2.86
N SER A 12 -9.86 3.48 -1.58
CA SER A 12 -9.83 2.48 -0.48
C SER A 12 -10.95 1.42 -0.55
N SER A 13 -12.01 1.68 -1.32
CA SER A 13 -13.05 0.70 -1.63
C SER A 13 -12.57 -0.44 -2.54
N VAL A 14 -11.49 -0.24 -3.30
CA VAL A 14 -10.87 -1.26 -4.15
C VAL A 14 -9.79 -1.98 -3.35
N LYS A 15 -9.78 -3.31 -3.41
CA LYS A 15 -8.82 -4.14 -2.67
C LYS A 15 -7.62 -4.49 -3.55
N PRO A 16 -6.39 -4.41 -3.03
CA PRO A 16 -5.21 -4.90 -3.72
C PRO A 16 -5.31 -6.37 -4.10
N GLY A 17 -4.71 -6.72 -5.24
CA GLY A 17 -4.59 -8.10 -5.71
C GLY A 17 -3.35 -8.81 -5.17
N THR A 18 -3.32 -10.13 -5.25
CA THR A 18 -2.22 -10.97 -4.73
C THR A 18 -1.03 -11.14 -5.66
N LYS A 19 -1.21 -10.80 -6.94
CA LYS A 19 -0.19 -10.99 -7.98
C LYS A 19 0.88 -9.90 -7.97
N GLU A 20 0.66 -8.85 -7.18
CA GLU A 20 1.56 -7.71 -7.06
C GLU A 20 2.71 -8.06 -6.12
N TYR A 21 3.89 -8.24 -6.71
CA TYR A 21 5.15 -8.28 -6.00
C TYR A 21 5.98 -7.09 -6.48
N PRO A 22 6.49 -6.23 -5.59
CA PRO A 22 6.39 -6.28 -4.13
C PRO A 22 4.95 -6.03 -3.63
N ARG A 23 4.66 -6.50 -2.42
CA ARG A 23 3.46 -6.08 -1.68
C ARG A 23 3.67 -4.72 -1.02
N GLN A 24 4.41 -3.82 -1.66
CA GLN A 24 4.68 -2.47 -1.15
C GLN A 24 3.76 -1.48 -1.84
N TYR A 25 3.14 -0.63 -1.05
CA TYR A 25 2.13 0.30 -1.48
C TYR A 25 2.42 1.66 -0.89
N LEU A 26 1.90 2.69 -1.54
CA LEU A 26 1.74 4.01 -0.98
C LEU A 26 0.27 4.19 -0.64
N ILE A 27 -0.05 4.65 0.56
CA ILE A 27 -1.40 5.09 0.91
C ILE A 27 -1.44 6.59 1.14
N VAL A 28 -2.59 7.21 0.88
CA VAL A 28 -2.91 8.57 1.35
C VAL A 28 -3.84 8.42 2.54
N ASN A 29 -3.32 8.64 3.75
CA ASN A 29 -4.09 8.46 4.97
C ASN A 29 -5.19 9.52 5.12
N SER A 30 -6.06 9.36 6.11
CA SER A 30 -7.18 10.30 6.36
C SER A 30 -6.80 11.75 6.69
N ALA A 31 -5.52 12.01 6.96
CA ALA A 31 -4.96 13.34 7.20
C ALA A 31 -4.14 13.85 6.00
N ASP A 32 -4.35 13.28 4.81
CA ASP A 32 -3.69 13.62 3.55
C ASP A 32 -2.16 13.44 3.52
N TYR A 33 -1.61 12.63 4.43
CA TYR A 33 -0.20 12.23 4.40
C TYR A 33 0.01 10.92 3.66
N TYR A 34 1.21 10.77 3.09
CA TYR A 34 1.63 9.56 2.41
C TYR A 34 2.34 8.61 3.38
N ASN A 35 1.92 7.35 3.43
CA ASN A 35 2.64 6.30 4.14
C ASN A 35 3.05 5.19 3.15
N GLN A 36 4.32 4.77 3.22
CA GLN A 36 4.76 3.52 2.59
C GLN A 36 4.35 2.36 3.48
N VAL A 37 3.61 1.42 2.91
CA VAL A 37 3.01 0.31 3.65
C VAL A 37 3.21 -1.01 2.90
N VAL A 38 2.98 -2.11 3.62
CA VAL A 38 2.93 -3.46 3.05
C VAL A 38 1.52 -4.02 3.10
N GLY A 39 1.11 -4.73 2.06
CA GLY A 39 -0.17 -5.43 2.01
C GLY A 39 -0.13 -6.75 2.77
N THR A 40 -1.07 -6.94 3.69
CA THR A 40 -1.30 -8.20 4.40
C THR A 40 -2.48 -8.95 3.79
N PHE A 41 -2.29 -10.24 3.51
CA PHE A 41 -3.25 -11.09 2.82
C PHE A 41 -3.43 -12.40 3.61
N ASP A 42 -4.62 -12.99 3.57
CA ASP A 42 -4.84 -14.32 4.13
C ASP A 42 -4.23 -15.43 3.24
N SER A 43 -4.35 -16.68 3.68
CA SER A 43 -3.84 -17.85 2.95
C SER A 43 -4.51 -18.09 1.59
N ALA A 44 -5.72 -17.57 1.39
CA ALA A 44 -6.43 -17.60 0.11
C ALA A 44 -6.08 -16.39 -0.78
N GLY A 45 -5.25 -15.47 -0.28
CA GLY A 45 -4.87 -14.26 -0.99
C GLY A 45 -5.89 -13.14 -0.91
N LYS A 46 -6.85 -13.20 0.00
CA LYS A 46 -7.74 -12.05 0.23
C LYS A 46 -6.97 -10.97 0.99
N PHE A 47 -6.99 -9.74 0.47
CA PHE A 47 -6.47 -8.58 1.17
C PHE A 47 -7.20 -8.38 2.51
N LEU A 48 -6.43 -8.17 3.58
CA LEU A 48 -6.93 -7.94 4.93
C LEU A 48 -6.78 -6.46 5.33
N TYR A 49 -5.55 -5.95 5.28
CA TYR A 49 -5.19 -4.58 5.68
C TYR A 49 -3.78 -4.23 5.19
N PHE A 50 -3.41 -2.96 5.32
CA PHE A 50 -2.03 -2.51 5.17
C PHE A 50 -1.33 -2.38 6.53
N GLN A 51 -0.01 -2.54 6.56
CA GLN A 51 0.80 -2.22 7.74
C GLN A 51 1.99 -1.36 7.35
N GLY A 52 2.38 -0.43 8.21
CA GLY A 52 3.54 0.43 7.95
C GLY A 52 3.89 1.28 9.15
N TRP A 53 4.92 2.08 8.99
CA TRP A 53 5.33 3.03 10.01
C TRP A 53 4.55 4.33 9.87
N ASP A 54 4.05 4.83 10.99
CA ASP A 54 3.45 6.16 11.11
C ASP A 54 3.96 6.82 12.38
N ASN A 55 4.60 7.98 12.25
CA ASN A 55 5.17 8.74 13.38
C ASN A 55 6.03 7.91 14.36
N GLY A 56 6.77 6.92 13.85
CA GLY A 56 7.67 6.08 14.65
C GLY A 56 7.00 4.84 15.27
N GLU A 57 5.71 4.63 15.03
CA GLU A 57 4.98 3.44 15.47
C GLU A 57 4.61 2.54 14.29
N TYR A 58 4.63 1.22 14.50
CA TYR A 58 4.20 0.26 13.49
C TYR A 58 2.70 0.01 13.61
N VAL A 59 1.93 0.51 12.66
CA VAL A 59 0.47 0.58 12.70
C VAL A 59 -0.19 -0.22 11.59
N THR A 60 -1.46 -0.57 11.82
CA THR A 60 -2.33 -1.23 10.85
C THR A 60 -3.33 -0.24 10.28
N PHE A 61 -3.37 -0.13 8.95
CA PHE A 61 -4.32 0.71 8.22
C PHE A 61 -5.41 -0.15 7.58
N LYS A 62 -6.64 0.05 8.03
CA LYS A 62 -7.84 -0.52 7.41
C LYS A 62 -8.37 0.44 6.35
N PRO A 63 -9.25 0.01 5.44
CA PRO A 63 -9.79 0.85 4.36
C PRO A 63 -10.40 2.20 4.78
N ARG A 64 -10.81 2.34 6.06
CA ARG A 64 -11.33 3.61 6.59
C ARG A 64 -10.24 4.62 6.98
N ASP A 65 -9.00 4.17 7.11
CA ASP A 65 -7.88 4.97 7.62
C ASP A 65 -7.10 5.66 6.48
N TYR A 66 -7.45 5.37 5.21
CA TYR A 66 -6.86 5.96 4.02
C TYR A 66 -7.91 6.17 2.91
N ALA A 67 -7.68 7.17 2.07
CA ALA A 67 -8.55 7.49 0.94
C ALA A 67 -8.12 6.73 -0.33
N TYR A 68 -6.81 6.64 -0.57
CA TYR A 68 -6.24 6.05 -1.78
C TYR A 68 -5.04 5.16 -1.48
N TRP A 69 -4.75 4.25 -2.40
CA TRP A 69 -3.53 3.45 -2.42
C TRP A 69 -2.97 3.30 -3.84
N ALA A 70 -1.66 3.10 -3.96
CA ALA A 70 -0.98 2.80 -5.22
C ALA A 70 0.11 1.74 -5.00
N VAL A 71 0.37 0.94 -6.03
CA VAL A 71 1.49 -0.02 -6.01
C VAL A 71 2.80 0.75 -6.17
N LEU A 72 3.77 0.48 -5.29
CA LEU A 72 5.12 0.98 -5.48
C LEU A 72 5.93 -0.03 -6.32
N PRO A 73 6.68 0.44 -7.32
CA PRO A 73 7.60 -0.45 -8.03
C PRO A 73 8.70 -0.89 -7.07
N ALA A 74 8.88 -2.20 -6.91
CA ALA A 74 10.14 -2.72 -6.38
C ALA A 74 10.65 -3.87 -7.23
N LYS A 75 11.95 -4.10 -7.08
CA LYS A 75 12.58 -5.32 -7.58
C LYS A 75 12.05 -6.51 -6.80
N LYS A 76 11.73 -7.59 -7.52
CA LYS A 76 11.73 -8.93 -6.90
C LYS A 76 13.14 -9.20 -6.35
N PRO A 77 13.30 -9.65 -5.10
CA PRO A 77 14.53 -10.25 -4.64
C PRO A 77 14.91 -11.38 -5.60
N GLU A 78 16.19 -11.44 -5.93
CA GLU A 78 16.79 -12.51 -6.73
C GLU A 78 16.85 -13.81 -5.92
#